data_AF-A0A497VRX5-F1
#
_entry.id   AF-A0A497VRX5-F1
#
_cell.length_a   1.000
_cell.length_b   1.000
_cell.length_c   1.000
_cell.angle_alpha   90.00
_cell.angle_beta   90.00
_cell.angle_gamma   90.00
#
_symmetry.space_group_name_H-M   'P 1'
#
loop_
_entity.id
_entity.type
_entity.pdbx_description
1 polymer ?
#
loop_
_entity_poly.entity_id
_entity_poly.type
_entity_poly.pdbx_seq_one_letter_code
_entity_poly.pdbx_strand_id
1 'polypeptide(L)'
;MNTDQILAQYLSDEGEVTSQLAHILQQPRARQLVYKELLARPRPPFHSLLRQLLREEVKYRNARWKGEVEDEDNHFEGIYRCAYLLGGCADPSDTLLLWDAKFINMDVGTSMGAEFFIGAGLPETLAYLGQSSAKDAAEIGEYVRSYFSDADALNWQKDWVEERIADIRSI
;
A
#
# COMPACT_ATOMS: atom_id res chain seq x y z
N MET A 1 -9.61 17.92 -12.26
CA MET A 1 -10.44 16.73 -11.99
C MET A 1 -10.42 16.52 -10.49
N ASN A 2 -11.57 16.39 -9.84
CA ASN A 2 -11.63 16.04 -8.42
C ASN A 2 -11.48 14.51 -8.23
N THR A 3 -11.34 14.05 -6.99
CA THR A 3 -11.11 12.62 -6.71
C THR A 3 -12.24 11.72 -7.18
N ASP A 4 -13.49 12.15 -7.02
CA ASP A 4 -14.65 11.39 -7.49
C ASP A 4 -14.62 11.18 -9.00
N GLN A 5 -14.26 12.22 -9.75
CA GLN A 5 -14.11 12.14 -11.20
C GLN A 5 -12.95 11.21 -11.59
N ILE A 6 -11.84 11.20 -10.85
CA ILE A 6 -10.71 10.28 -11.09
C ILE A 6 -11.18 8.83 -10.95
N LEU A 7 -11.86 8.51 -9.84
CA LEU A 7 -12.32 7.15 -9.57
C LEU A 7 -13.44 6.71 -10.51
N ALA A 8 -14.38 7.61 -10.81
CA ALA A 8 -15.45 7.34 -11.77
C ALA A 8 -14.90 7.10 -13.18
N GLN A 9 -13.91 7.89 -13.62
CA GLN A 9 -13.25 7.73 -14.91
C GLN A 9 -12.51 6.39 -14.98
N TYR A 10 -11.75 6.03 -13.94
CA TYR A 10 -11.07 4.74 -13.86
C TYR A 10 -12.05 3.56 -14.00
N LEU A 11 -13.21 3.64 -13.34
CA LEU A 11 -14.25 2.61 -13.46
C LEU A 11 -14.94 2.60 -14.82
N SER A 12 -15.17 3.77 -15.44
CA SER A 12 -15.76 3.84 -16.78
C SER A 12 -14.81 3.35 -17.88
N ASP A 13 -13.51 3.47 -17.64
CA ASP A 13 -12.45 2.99 -18.54
C ASP A 13 -12.09 1.51 -18.24
N GLU A 14 -13.03 0.72 -17.71
CA GLU A 14 -12.88 -0.71 -17.41
C GLU A 14 -11.70 -1.05 -16.49
N GLY A 15 -11.27 -0.12 -15.65
CA GLY A 15 -10.13 -0.28 -14.75
C GLY A 15 -8.77 0.03 -15.39
N GLU A 16 -8.75 0.69 -16.54
CA GLU A 16 -7.53 1.17 -17.18
C GLU A 16 -7.13 2.57 -16.71
N VAL A 17 -5.84 2.76 -16.44
CA VAL A 17 -5.29 4.09 -16.12
C VAL A 17 -4.86 4.77 -17.41
N THR A 18 -5.76 5.59 -17.95
CA THR A 18 -5.48 6.39 -19.16
C THR A 18 -4.31 7.36 -18.95
N SER A 19 -3.70 7.85 -20.03
CA SER A 19 -2.58 8.81 -19.94
C SER A 19 -2.94 10.08 -19.18
N GLN A 20 -4.20 10.53 -19.26
CA GLN A 20 -4.69 11.68 -18.51
C GLN A 20 -4.72 11.37 -17.00
N LEU A 21 -5.27 10.23 -16.60
CA LEU A 21 -5.28 9.81 -15.20
C LEU A 21 -3.85 9.58 -14.68
N ALA A 22 -3.00 8.92 -15.46
CA ALA A 22 -1.60 8.71 -15.11
C ALA A 22 -0.87 10.03 -14.79
N HIS A 23 -1.07 11.06 -15.62
CA HIS A 23 -0.47 12.37 -15.38
C HIS A 23 -0.96 13.03 -14.09
N ILE A 24 -2.25 12.89 -13.77
CA ILE A 24 -2.83 13.41 -12.52
C ILE A 24 -2.24 12.65 -11.32
N LEU A 25 -2.17 11.31 -11.40
CA LEU A 25 -1.72 10.43 -10.32
C LEU A 25 -0.20 10.50 -10.06
N GLN A 26 0.58 11.09 -10.95
CA GLN A 26 1.98 11.45 -10.67
C GLN A 26 2.11 12.48 -9.53
N GLN A 27 1.08 13.31 -9.31
CA GLN A 27 1.08 14.33 -8.26
C GLN A 27 0.84 13.69 -6.88
N PRO A 28 1.76 13.82 -5.91
CA PRO A 28 1.60 13.20 -4.60
C PRO A 28 0.31 13.61 -3.89
N ARG A 29 -0.04 14.89 -3.96
CA ARG A 29 -1.30 15.42 -3.40
C ARG A 29 -2.54 14.75 -4.00
N ALA A 30 -2.55 14.49 -5.32
CA ALA A 30 -3.69 13.81 -5.96
C ALA A 30 -3.84 12.39 -5.43
N ARG A 31 -2.72 11.67 -5.22
CA ARG A 31 -2.74 10.32 -4.64
C ARG A 31 -3.26 10.32 -3.21
N GLN A 32 -2.85 11.27 -2.37
CA GLN A 32 -3.40 11.38 -1.00
C GLN A 32 -4.91 11.54 -1.00
N LEU A 33 -5.44 12.42 -1.85
CA LEU A 33 -6.88 12.62 -1.97
C LEU A 33 -7.60 11.36 -2.46
N VAL A 34 -7.00 10.60 -3.39
CA VAL A 34 -7.49 9.29 -3.81
C VAL A 34 -7.53 8.31 -2.64
N TYR A 35 -6.49 8.23 -1.81
CA TYR A 35 -6.47 7.36 -0.65
C TYR A 35 -7.57 7.68 0.36
N LYS A 36 -7.78 8.96 0.63
CA LYS A 36 -8.86 9.43 1.50
C LYS A 36 -10.23 8.98 1.00
N GLU A 37 -10.46 9.09 -0.31
CA GLU A 37 -11.74 8.68 -0.91
C GLU A 37 -11.90 7.15 -0.94
N LEU A 38 -10.83 6.41 -1.22
CA LEU A 38 -10.85 4.94 -1.22
C LEU A 38 -11.05 4.34 0.17
N LEU A 39 -10.71 5.07 1.25
CA LEU A 39 -10.97 4.63 2.61
C LEU A 39 -12.46 4.39 2.88
N ALA A 40 -13.35 5.15 2.21
CA ALA A 40 -14.80 5.06 2.37
C ALA A 40 -15.47 4.09 1.39
N ARG A 41 -14.71 3.36 0.55
CA ARG A 41 -15.22 2.55 -0.57
C ARG A 41 -14.78 1.09 -0.47
N PRO A 42 -15.53 0.16 -1.08
CA PRO A 42 -15.01 -1.17 -1.36
C PRO A 42 -13.74 -1.07 -2.22
N ARG A 43 -12.66 -1.71 -1.76
CA ARG A 43 -11.33 -1.62 -2.36
C ARG A 43 -11.06 -2.60 -3.51
N PRO A 44 -11.66 -3.82 -3.59
CA PRO A 44 -11.36 -4.77 -4.66
C PRO A 44 -11.49 -4.22 -6.10
N PRO A 45 -12.49 -3.39 -6.46
CA PRO A 45 -12.58 -2.81 -7.80
C PRO A 45 -11.38 -1.91 -8.19
N PHE A 46 -10.65 -1.40 -7.19
CA PHE A 46 -9.52 -0.49 -7.38
C PHE A 46 -8.17 -1.16 -7.14
N HIS A 47 -8.12 -2.50 -7.10
CA HIS A 47 -6.90 -3.24 -6.79
C HIS A 47 -5.76 -2.95 -7.77
N SER A 48 -6.02 -3.02 -9.08
CA SER A 48 -5.04 -2.67 -10.11
C SER A 48 -4.59 -1.22 -10.01
N LEU A 49 -5.49 -0.28 -9.71
CA LEU A 49 -5.16 1.12 -9.45
C LEU A 49 -4.22 1.25 -8.24
N LEU A 50 -4.54 0.63 -7.10
CA LEU A 50 -3.71 0.69 -5.89
C LEU A 50 -2.32 0.11 -6.12
N ARG A 51 -2.17 -0.98 -6.87
CA ARG A 51 -0.86 -1.52 -7.29
C ARG A 51 -0.07 -0.51 -8.13
N GLN A 52 -0.74 0.23 -9.03
CA GLN A 52 -0.09 1.28 -9.81
C GLN A 52 0.30 2.48 -8.94
N LEU A 53 -0.57 2.90 -8.03
CA LEU A 53 -0.30 3.99 -7.10
C LEU A 53 0.89 3.67 -6.20
N LEU A 54 1.01 2.43 -5.70
CA LEU A 54 2.17 2.01 -4.92
C LEU A 54 3.49 2.18 -5.70
N ARG A 55 3.49 1.92 -7.02
CA ARG A 55 4.67 2.16 -7.86
C ARG A 55 5.01 3.65 -7.95
N GLU A 56 4.00 4.51 -8.04
CA GLU A 56 4.21 5.96 -8.00
C GLU A 56 4.73 6.43 -6.63
N GLU A 57 4.29 5.81 -5.53
CA GLU A 57 4.84 6.09 -4.20
C GLU A 57 6.29 5.63 -4.05
N VAL A 58 6.64 4.47 -4.59
CA VAL A 58 8.04 4.00 -4.64
C VAL A 58 8.92 4.97 -5.44
N LYS A 59 8.44 5.44 -6.59
CA LYS A 59 9.15 6.46 -7.39
C LYS A 59 9.34 7.75 -6.59
N TYR A 60 8.29 8.24 -5.95
CA TYR A 60 8.32 9.46 -5.15
C TYR A 60 9.28 9.34 -3.96
N ARG A 61 9.24 8.23 -3.21
CA ARG A 61 10.17 7.97 -2.09
C ARG A 61 11.63 7.92 -2.54
N ASN A 62 11.92 7.31 -3.69
CA ASN A 62 13.26 7.27 -4.26
C ASN A 62 13.75 8.66 -4.71
N ALA A 63 12.90 9.43 -5.38
CA ALA A 63 13.23 10.80 -5.80
C ALA A 63 13.53 11.68 -4.56
N ARG A 64 12.72 11.55 -3.51
CA ARG A 64 12.93 12.28 -2.25
C ARG A 64 14.24 11.87 -1.56
N TRP A 65 14.52 10.57 -1.49
CA TRP A 65 15.77 10.06 -0.91
C TRP A 65 17.02 10.58 -1.64
N LYS A 66 16.93 10.81 -2.94
CA LYS A 66 17.99 11.42 -3.75
C LYS A 66 18.02 12.96 -3.69
N GLY A 67 17.07 13.59 -3.02
CA GLY A 67 16.93 15.05 -2.98
C GLY A 67 16.42 15.67 -4.28
N GLU A 68 15.80 14.89 -5.16
CA GLU A 68 15.25 15.36 -6.45
C GLU A 68 13.90 16.07 -6.29
N VAL A 69 13.20 15.79 -5.19
CA VAL A 69 11.92 16.41 -4.84
C VAL A 69 11.91 16.76 -3.36
N GLU A 70 11.34 17.91 -3.04
CA GLU A 70 11.03 18.29 -1.67
C GLU A 70 9.72 17.63 -1.21
N ASP A 71 9.55 17.62 0.10
CA ASP A 71 8.32 17.18 0.72
C ASP A 71 7.45 18.35 1.07
N GLU A 72 6.25 18.34 0.53
CA GLU A 72 5.19 19.22 0.97
C GLU A 72 4.17 18.34 1.69
N ASP A 73 3.70 18.79 2.85
CA ASP A 73 2.55 18.19 3.56
C ASP A 73 2.67 16.68 3.89
N ASN A 74 3.88 16.20 4.22
CA ASN A 74 4.15 14.80 4.60
C ASN A 74 3.71 13.77 3.54
N HIS A 75 3.81 14.11 2.25
CA HIS A 75 3.41 13.22 1.16
C HIS A 75 4.19 11.90 1.11
N PHE A 76 5.37 11.83 1.76
CA PHE A 76 6.09 10.56 1.88
C PHE A 76 5.33 9.45 2.62
N GLU A 77 4.38 9.80 3.48
CA GLU A 77 3.51 8.83 4.16
C GLU A 77 2.58 8.10 3.18
N GLY A 78 2.44 8.60 1.94
CA GLY A 78 1.63 8.01 0.88
C GLY A 78 1.91 6.54 0.60
N ILE A 79 3.17 6.11 0.73
CA ILE A 79 3.54 4.70 0.53
C ILE A 79 2.86 3.77 1.54
N TYR A 80 2.76 4.19 2.80
CA TYR A 80 2.13 3.40 3.87
C TYR A 80 0.61 3.45 3.77
N ARG A 81 0.06 4.62 3.42
CA ARG A 81 -1.38 4.77 3.18
C ARG A 81 -1.85 3.89 2.03
N CYS A 82 -1.09 3.89 0.93
CA CYS A 82 -1.33 3.01 -0.22
C CYS A 82 -1.22 1.54 0.16
N ALA A 83 -0.16 1.15 0.88
CA ALA A 83 0.04 -0.23 1.33
C ALA A 83 -1.10 -0.74 2.22
N TYR A 84 -1.57 0.09 3.16
CA TYR A 84 -2.73 -0.24 4.00
C TYR A 84 -4.01 -0.45 3.16
N LEU A 85 -4.27 0.45 2.20
CA LEU A 85 -5.43 0.32 1.33
C LEU A 85 -5.33 -0.93 0.43
N LEU A 86 -4.13 -1.23 -0.07
CA LEU A 86 -3.88 -2.43 -0.87
C LEU A 86 -4.18 -3.71 -0.08
N GLY A 87 -3.78 -3.77 1.20
CA GLY A 87 -4.11 -4.91 2.06
C GLY A 87 -5.61 -5.19 2.15
N GLY A 88 -6.44 -4.15 2.02
CA GLY A 88 -7.89 -4.28 2.00
C GLY A 88 -8.53 -4.78 0.70
N CYS A 89 -7.73 -5.03 -0.34
CA CYS A 89 -8.13 -5.83 -1.50
C CYS A 89 -8.10 -7.34 -1.20
N ALA A 90 -7.48 -7.74 -0.07
CA ALA A 90 -7.40 -9.12 0.41
C ALA A 90 -6.78 -10.10 -0.60
N ASP A 91 -5.84 -9.65 -1.44
CA ASP A 91 -5.07 -10.50 -2.35
C ASP A 91 -3.68 -10.80 -1.73
N PRO A 92 -3.37 -12.05 -1.37
CA PRO A 92 -2.10 -12.39 -0.73
C PRO A 92 -0.88 -12.21 -1.67
N SER A 93 -1.09 -12.08 -2.99
CA SER A 93 0.00 -11.77 -3.92
C SER A 93 0.55 -10.35 -3.78
N ASP A 94 -0.19 -9.44 -3.13
CA ASP A 94 0.29 -8.10 -2.80
C ASP A 94 1.46 -8.12 -1.83
N THR A 95 1.58 -9.16 -1.01
CA THR A 95 2.65 -9.32 -0.02
C THR A 95 4.04 -9.27 -0.66
N LEU A 96 4.22 -9.85 -1.86
CA LEU A 96 5.49 -9.80 -2.59
C LEU A 96 5.81 -8.37 -3.06
N LEU A 97 4.81 -7.67 -3.58
CA LEU A 97 4.96 -6.29 -4.05
C LEU A 97 5.31 -5.33 -2.90
N LEU A 98 4.67 -5.51 -1.76
CA LEU A 98 4.95 -4.74 -0.55
C LEU A 98 6.36 -5.07 -0.01
N TRP A 99 6.79 -6.33 -0.10
CA TRP A 99 8.15 -6.71 0.31
C TRP A 99 9.20 -6.00 -0.54
N ASP A 100 9.03 -5.96 -1.86
CA ASP A 100 9.92 -5.20 -2.75
C ASP A 100 9.94 -3.70 -2.36
N ALA A 101 8.78 -3.12 -2.04
CA ALA A 101 8.67 -1.73 -1.61
C ALA A 101 9.36 -1.45 -0.27
N LYS A 102 9.39 -2.43 0.66
CA LYS A 102 10.09 -2.31 1.95
C LYS A 102 11.58 -2.01 1.79
N PHE A 103 12.23 -2.51 0.75
CA PHE A 103 13.70 -2.40 0.57
C PHE A 103 14.18 -1.22 -0.27
N ILE A 104 13.32 -0.25 -0.59
CA ILE A 104 13.72 0.88 -1.43
C ILE A 104 14.69 1.84 -0.72
N ASN A 105 14.60 1.97 0.61
CA ASN A 105 15.55 2.68 1.46
C ASN A 105 15.37 2.32 2.94
N MET A 106 16.27 2.80 3.81
CA MET A 106 16.27 2.49 5.24
C MET A 106 14.98 2.91 5.94
N ASP A 107 14.49 4.13 5.70
CA ASP A 107 13.28 4.66 6.34
C ASP A 107 12.07 3.75 6.08
N VAL A 108 11.83 3.38 4.81
CA VAL A 108 10.71 2.47 4.47
C VAL A 108 10.96 1.09 5.04
N GLY A 109 12.20 0.62 5.01
CA GLY A 109 12.61 -0.65 5.61
C GLY A 109 12.27 -0.74 7.09
N THR A 110 12.45 0.35 7.84
CA THR A 110 12.14 0.40 9.28
C THR A 110 10.66 0.61 9.58
N SER A 111 9.92 1.32 8.72
CA SER A 111 8.53 1.71 9.00
C SER A 111 7.47 0.78 8.39
N MET A 112 7.78 0.07 7.30
CA MET A 112 6.88 -0.91 6.71
C MET A 112 7.00 -2.25 7.45
N GLY A 113 6.28 -2.37 8.56
CA GLY A 113 6.28 -3.55 9.43
C GLY A 113 5.46 -4.74 8.90
N ALA A 114 5.41 -5.81 9.71
CA ALA A 114 4.72 -7.06 9.37
C ALA A 114 3.21 -6.89 9.18
N GLU A 115 2.64 -5.86 9.78
CA GLU A 115 1.22 -5.51 9.76
C GLU A 115 0.71 -5.26 8.34
N PHE A 116 1.57 -4.77 7.45
CA PHE A 116 1.23 -4.51 6.05
C PHE A 116 1.13 -5.78 5.20
N PHE A 117 1.80 -6.88 5.60
CA PHE A 117 1.93 -8.06 4.75
C PHE A 117 0.77 -9.03 4.83
N ILE A 118 -0.14 -8.85 5.80
CA ILE A 118 -1.22 -9.80 6.08
C ILE A 118 -2.61 -9.30 5.64
N GLY A 119 -2.68 -8.51 4.57
CA GLY A 119 -3.95 -7.93 4.08
C GLY A 119 -5.04 -8.96 3.76
N ALA A 120 -4.66 -10.13 3.24
CA ALA A 120 -5.57 -11.25 3.01
C ALA A 120 -5.93 -12.05 4.27
N GLY A 121 -5.33 -11.71 5.42
CA GLY A 121 -5.32 -12.52 6.63
C GLY A 121 -3.99 -13.27 6.80
N LEU A 122 -3.61 -13.53 8.06
CA LEU A 122 -2.37 -14.22 8.39
C LEU A 122 -2.33 -15.66 7.82
N PRO A 123 -3.35 -16.51 8.00
CA PRO A 123 -3.35 -17.86 7.43
C PRO A 123 -3.24 -17.88 5.90
N GLU A 124 -4.02 -17.03 5.23
CA GLU A 124 -4.10 -16.94 3.77
C GLU A 124 -2.78 -16.47 3.18
N THR A 125 -2.17 -15.47 3.81
CA THR A 125 -0.85 -14.94 3.42
C THR A 125 0.23 -16.02 3.58
N LEU A 126 0.28 -16.71 4.72
CA LEU A 126 1.28 -17.76 4.94
C LEU A 126 1.10 -18.97 4.03
N ALA A 127 -0.15 -19.33 3.72
CA ALA A 127 -0.46 -20.41 2.77
C ALA A 127 0.02 -20.06 1.36
N TYR A 128 -0.26 -18.83 0.90
CA TYR A 128 0.23 -18.32 -0.38
C TYR A 128 1.77 -18.33 -0.45
N LEU A 129 2.45 -17.78 0.56
CA LEU A 129 3.91 -17.73 0.61
C LEU A 129 4.53 -19.13 0.65
N GLY A 130 3.90 -20.09 1.34
CA GLY A 130 4.36 -21.49 1.38
C GLY A 130 4.24 -22.23 0.04
N GLN A 131 3.38 -21.76 -0.88
CA GLN A 131 3.18 -22.34 -2.21
C GLN A 131 3.88 -21.55 -3.32
N SER A 132 4.32 -20.32 -3.03
CA SER A 132 4.93 -19.42 -3.99
C SER A 132 6.35 -19.86 -4.34
N SER A 133 6.69 -19.81 -5.64
CA SER A 133 8.06 -20.01 -6.12
C SER A 133 8.86 -18.70 -6.17
N ALA A 134 8.32 -17.60 -5.67
CA ALA A 134 9.03 -16.33 -5.62
C ALA A 134 10.26 -16.44 -4.72
N LYS A 135 11.37 -15.85 -5.13
CA LYS A 135 12.67 -15.95 -4.46
C LYS A 135 12.62 -15.59 -2.97
N ASP A 136 11.79 -14.61 -2.60
CA ASP A 136 11.72 -14.06 -1.23
C ASP A 136 10.55 -14.66 -0.42
N ALA A 137 9.74 -15.56 -1.00
CA ALA A 137 8.51 -16.03 -0.34
C ALA A 137 8.77 -16.69 1.02
N ALA A 138 9.86 -17.47 1.11
CA ALA A 138 10.26 -18.13 2.34
C ALA A 138 10.71 -17.12 3.41
N GLU A 139 11.46 -16.08 3.03
CA GLU A 139 11.93 -15.03 3.92
C GLU A 139 10.76 -14.20 4.46
N ILE A 140 9.84 -13.79 3.59
CA ILE A 140 8.65 -13.05 3.99
C ILE A 140 7.81 -13.90 4.95
N GLY A 141 7.62 -15.18 4.63
CA GLY A 141 6.86 -16.09 5.46
C GLY A 141 7.45 -16.23 6.86
N GLU A 142 8.78 -16.29 6.98
CA GLU A 142 9.47 -16.32 8.26
C GLU A 142 9.36 -15.00 9.02
N TYR A 143 9.55 -13.87 8.34
CA TYR A 143 9.39 -12.55 8.94
C TYR A 143 7.99 -12.35 9.55
N VAL A 144 6.95 -12.68 8.77
CA VAL A 144 5.56 -12.62 9.22
C VAL A 144 5.30 -13.60 10.37
N ARG A 145 5.75 -14.87 10.25
CA ARG A 145 5.59 -15.86 11.33
C ARG A 145 6.26 -15.41 12.63
N SER A 146 7.48 -14.89 12.55
CA SER A 146 8.23 -14.44 13.72
C SER A 146 7.48 -13.30 14.43
N TYR A 147 6.99 -12.31 13.68
CA TYR A 147 6.25 -11.19 14.26
C TYR A 147 4.95 -11.66 14.93
N PHE A 148 4.16 -12.47 14.24
CA PHE A 148 2.87 -12.98 14.75
C PHE A 148 2.98 -14.19 15.67
N SER A 149 4.19 -14.57 16.10
CA SER A 149 4.40 -15.56 17.16
C SER A 149 4.17 -14.99 18.56
N ASP A 150 4.20 -13.67 18.69
CA ASP A 150 3.82 -12.98 19.92
C ASP A 150 2.31 -13.09 20.16
N ALA A 151 1.91 -13.42 21.39
CA ALA A 151 0.52 -13.59 21.78
C ALA A 151 -0.30 -12.29 21.61
N ASP A 152 0.35 -11.13 21.70
CA ASP A 152 -0.29 -9.82 21.61
C ASP A 152 -0.27 -9.23 20.19
N ALA A 153 0.44 -9.84 19.23
CA ALA A 153 0.61 -9.29 17.88
C ALA A 153 -0.73 -9.02 17.17
N LEU A 154 -1.74 -9.88 17.36
CA LEU A 154 -3.07 -9.68 16.77
C LEU A 154 -3.86 -8.55 17.45
N ASN A 155 -3.54 -8.20 18.69
CA ASN A 155 -4.13 -7.03 19.34
C ASN A 155 -3.45 -5.75 18.82
N TRP A 156 -2.12 -5.73 18.73
CA TRP A 156 -1.38 -4.62 18.13
C TRP A 156 -1.80 -4.38 16.67
N GLN A 157 -2.07 -5.45 15.91
CA GLN A 157 -2.61 -5.33 14.56
C GLN A 157 -3.93 -4.54 14.51
N LYS A 158 -4.82 -4.72 15.49
CA LYS A 158 -6.10 -3.99 15.53
C LYS A 158 -5.88 -2.51 15.81
N ASP A 159 -5.04 -2.21 16.80
CA ASP A 159 -4.70 -0.83 17.14
C ASP A 159 -4.03 -0.12 15.96
N TRP A 160 -3.08 -0.81 15.30
CA TRP A 160 -2.43 -0.33 14.08
C TRP A 160 -3.44 -0.04 12.95
N VAL A 161 -4.46 -0.89 12.76
CA VAL A 161 -5.51 -0.65 11.75
C VAL A 161 -6.25 0.66 12.05
N GLU A 162 -6.64 0.89 13.30
CA GLU A 162 -7.32 2.12 13.71
C GLU A 162 -6.44 3.36 13.50
N GLU A 163 -5.14 3.26 13.80
CA GLU A 163 -4.17 4.32 13.52
C GLU A 163 -4.04 4.63 12.03
N ARG A 164 -3.97 3.63 11.16
CA ARG A 164 -3.90 3.83 9.70
C ARG A 164 -5.17 4.49 9.16
N ILE A 165 -6.33 4.11 9.68
CA ILE A 165 -7.61 4.75 9.34
C ILE A 165 -7.60 6.21 9.76
N ALA A 166 -7.15 6.52 10.98
CA ALA A 166 -7.07 7.88 11.49
C ALA A 166 -6.10 8.75 10.68
N ASP A 167 -4.92 8.22 10.34
CA ASP A 167 -3.93 8.90 9.49
C ASP A 167 -4.53 9.28 8.13
N ILE A 168 -5.15 8.32 7.41
CA ILE A 168 -5.74 8.59 6.10
C ILE A 168 -6.92 9.59 6.20
N ARG A 169 -7.71 9.55 7.28
CA ARG A 169 -8.81 10.51 7.48
C ARG A 169 -8.34 11.96 7.67
N SER A 170 -7.11 12.14 8.17
CA SER A 170 -6.54 13.44 8.51
C SER A 170 -5.92 14.21 7.34
N ILE A 171 -5.77 13.55 6.18
CA ILE A 171 -5.44 14.21 4.88
C ILE A 171 -6.46 15.32 4.59
#